data_AF-A0A7T1F3V8-F1
#
_entry.id   AF-A0A7T1F3V8-F1
#
_cell.length_a   1.000
_cell.length_b   1.000
_cell.length_c   1.000
_cell.angle_alpha   90.00
_cell.angle_beta   90.00
_cell.angle_gamma   90.00
#
_symmetry.space_group_name_H-M   'P 1'
#
loop_
_entity.id
_entity.type
_entity.pdbx_description
1 polymer ?
#
loop_
_entity_poly.entity_id
_entity_poly.type
_entity_poly.pdbx_seq_one_letter_code
_entity_poly.pdbx_strand_id
1 'polypeptide(L)'
;MIEAQYWTAESAQKVRCVLCPHQCRINPGGRGLCQIRENRSGVLYALTYNRISVVHMDPIEKKPLYHFFPGKEILSVGSVGCNLKCQFCQNWEISQSGFVDNLTQMDSQRIISLAQSQGSIGIAYTYNEPFIWWEFIRETSEKAKKLHLKNVLVTNGYVNSQPLLELLPFIDAMNIDLKAMDDDFYRRYCGGSLSPVLETIELSYRNKVHIEITNLLVTGLNHTPEHIQRLVDFVASVSPEIPLHFSRYFPAHRMETPATDPKVLLDAYRIAREKLHYVYLGNYSGTEGQNSYCSHCGRPLITRTGYRTSFSHLEKGHCQNCGTPFPLIDE
;
A
#
# COMPACT_ATOMS: atom_id res chain seq x y z
N MET A 1 -14.92 -18.15 -4.71
CA MET A 1 -15.88 -17.06 -4.43
C MET A 1 -16.54 -17.29 -3.07
N ILE A 2 -17.01 -16.22 -2.44
CA ILE A 2 -17.79 -16.25 -1.18
C ILE A 2 -18.84 -15.13 -1.24
N GLU A 3 -19.90 -15.20 -0.43
CA GLU A 3 -20.78 -14.05 -0.21
C GLU A 3 -19.95 -12.89 0.34
N ALA A 4 -20.05 -11.73 -0.32
CA ALA A 4 -19.29 -10.55 0.05
C ALA A 4 -19.84 -9.94 1.34
N GLN A 5 -18.97 -9.26 2.08
CA GLN A 5 -19.34 -8.37 3.17
C GLN A 5 -19.41 -6.92 2.69
N TYR A 6 -19.93 -6.03 3.52
CA TYR A 6 -20.12 -4.60 3.24
C TYR A 6 -20.96 -4.35 1.99
N TRP A 7 -22.20 -4.83 2.01
CA TRP A 7 -23.21 -4.45 1.04
C TRP A 7 -24.60 -4.43 1.68
N THR A 8 -25.54 -3.75 1.04
CA THR A 8 -26.95 -3.74 1.43
C THR A 8 -27.83 -4.09 0.24
N ALA A 9 -28.94 -4.77 0.50
CA ALA A 9 -29.98 -4.94 -0.51
C ALA A 9 -30.72 -3.61 -0.71
N GLU A 10 -30.79 -3.12 -1.95
CA GLU A 10 -31.63 -1.97 -2.31
C GLU A 10 -33.02 -2.42 -2.79
N SER A 11 -33.11 -3.63 -3.33
CA SER A 11 -34.34 -4.32 -3.68
C SER A 11 -34.08 -5.83 -3.69
N ALA A 12 -35.10 -6.65 -4.00
CA ALA A 12 -34.96 -8.11 -4.08
C ALA A 12 -33.84 -8.59 -5.03
N GLN A 13 -33.41 -7.75 -5.97
CA GLN A 13 -32.46 -8.12 -7.01
C GLN A 13 -31.26 -7.17 -7.12
N LYS A 14 -31.32 -5.98 -6.52
CA LYS A 14 -30.28 -4.96 -6.64
C LYS A 14 -29.55 -4.77 -5.31
N VAL A 15 -28.23 -4.66 -5.39
CA VAL A 15 -27.37 -4.50 -4.22
C VAL A 15 -26.56 -3.21 -4.29
N ARG A 16 -26.17 -2.70 -3.13
CA ARG A 16 -25.23 -1.58 -2.98
C ARG A 16 -24.01 -2.05 -2.21
N CYS A 17 -22.86 -2.11 -2.87
CA CYS A 17 -21.58 -2.44 -2.22
C CYS A 17 -21.05 -1.21 -1.50
N VAL A 18 -20.82 -1.28 -0.19
CA VAL A 18 -20.32 -0.18 0.66
C VAL A 18 -18.92 -0.45 1.21
N LEU A 19 -18.15 -1.34 0.60
CA LEU A 19 -16.76 -1.61 0.99
C LEU A 19 -15.84 -0.39 0.78
N CYS A 20 -16.00 0.31 -0.34
CA CYS A 20 -15.18 1.45 -0.70
C CYS A 20 -16.04 2.68 -1.06
N PRO A 21 -15.45 3.88 -1.14
CA PRO A 21 -16.19 5.13 -1.33
C PRO A 21 -17.02 5.19 -2.62
N HIS A 22 -16.76 4.33 -3.62
CA HIS A 22 -17.60 4.26 -4.83
C HIS A 22 -19.05 3.88 -4.57
N GLN A 23 -19.32 3.15 -3.47
CA GLN A 23 -20.67 2.75 -3.07
C GLN A 23 -21.51 2.17 -4.23
N CYS A 24 -20.90 1.29 -5.04
CA CYS A 24 -21.45 0.84 -6.32
C CYS A 24 -22.85 0.23 -6.15
N ARG A 25 -23.80 0.69 -6.98
CA ARG A 25 -25.14 0.10 -7.12
C ARG A 25 -25.12 -0.91 -8.27
N ILE A 26 -25.32 -2.18 -7.97
CA ILE A 26 -25.04 -3.28 -8.89
C ILE A 26 -26.33 -4.04 -9.18
N ASN A 27 -26.75 -4.07 -10.45
CA ASN A 27 -27.90 -4.83 -10.94
C ASN A 27 -27.57 -6.34 -11.02
N PRO A 28 -28.57 -7.24 -11.09
CA PRO A 28 -28.34 -8.69 -11.28
C PRO A 28 -27.39 -8.98 -12.45
N GLY A 29 -26.43 -9.89 -12.25
CA GLY A 29 -25.41 -10.23 -13.22
C GLY A 29 -24.33 -9.16 -13.42
N GLY A 30 -24.49 -7.98 -12.83
CA GLY A 30 -23.53 -6.89 -12.89
C GLY A 30 -22.38 -7.05 -11.91
N ARG A 31 -21.33 -6.26 -12.14
CA ARG A 31 -20.15 -6.16 -11.28
C ARG A 31 -19.91 -4.72 -10.82
N GLY A 32 -19.31 -4.58 -9.64
CA GLY A 32 -18.81 -3.28 -9.16
C GLY A 32 -17.64 -2.77 -10.03
N LEU A 33 -17.23 -1.52 -9.81
CA LEU A 33 -16.14 -0.87 -10.57
C LEU A 33 -14.82 -1.66 -10.53
N CYS A 34 -14.57 -2.38 -9.43
CA CYS A 34 -13.41 -3.24 -9.25
C CYS A 34 -13.45 -4.55 -10.07
N GLN A 35 -14.57 -4.86 -10.72
CA GLN A 35 -14.77 -6.04 -11.59
C GLN A 35 -14.64 -7.42 -10.92
N ILE A 36 -14.56 -7.47 -9.59
CA ILE A 36 -14.40 -8.72 -8.82
C ILE A 36 -15.50 -8.94 -7.78
N ARG A 37 -16.44 -8.00 -7.64
CA ARG A 37 -17.63 -8.14 -6.80
C ARG A 37 -18.87 -8.15 -7.70
N GLU A 38 -19.58 -9.27 -7.71
CA GLU A 38 -20.66 -9.56 -8.66
C GLU A 38 -21.98 -9.79 -7.93
N ASN A 39 -23.06 -9.17 -8.41
CA ASN A 39 -24.39 -9.43 -7.88
C ASN A 39 -25.00 -10.65 -8.59
N ARG A 40 -25.30 -11.70 -7.84
CA ARG A 40 -26.03 -12.87 -8.31
C ARG A 40 -27.39 -12.93 -7.63
N SER A 41 -28.43 -12.52 -8.36
CA SER A 41 -29.83 -12.62 -7.94
C SER A 41 -30.13 -11.95 -6.59
N GLY A 42 -29.54 -10.78 -6.33
CA GLY A 42 -29.78 -10.02 -5.10
C GLY A 42 -28.76 -10.25 -3.98
N VAL A 43 -27.74 -11.09 -4.21
CA VAL A 43 -26.64 -11.34 -3.26
C VAL A 43 -25.31 -10.94 -3.90
N LEU A 44 -24.51 -10.15 -3.20
CA LEU A 44 -23.18 -9.77 -3.69
C LEU A 44 -22.15 -10.86 -3.36
N TYR A 45 -21.34 -11.25 -4.34
CA TYR A 45 -20.28 -12.24 -4.18
C TYR A 45 -18.91 -11.63 -4.46
N ALA A 46 -17.93 -11.94 -3.61
CA ALA A 46 -16.52 -11.68 -3.85
C ALA A 46 -15.93 -12.84 -4.68
N LEU A 47 -15.72 -12.60 -5.97
CA LEU A 47 -15.29 -13.62 -6.92
C LEU A 47 -13.87 -14.10 -6.60
N THR A 48 -13.01 -13.19 -6.15
CA THR A 48 -11.58 -13.43 -5.94
C THR A 48 -11.23 -14.02 -4.57
N TYR A 49 -12.19 -14.37 -3.71
CA TYR A 49 -11.96 -14.85 -2.33
C TYR A 49 -10.67 -15.67 -2.16
N ASN A 50 -10.54 -16.83 -2.80
CA ASN A 50 -9.33 -17.65 -2.74
C ASN A 50 -8.67 -17.77 -4.12
N ARG A 51 -8.57 -16.66 -4.84
CA ARG A 51 -8.02 -16.59 -6.21
C ARG A 51 -6.81 -15.69 -6.24
N ILE A 52 -5.67 -16.27 -6.56
CA ILE A 52 -4.36 -15.63 -6.51
C ILE A 52 -3.81 -15.54 -7.92
N SER A 53 -3.34 -14.35 -8.30
CA SER A 53 -2.69 -14.09 -9.59
C SER A 53 -1.18 -14.27 -9.50
N VAL A 54 -0.60 -13.93 -8.35
CA VAL A 54 0.85 -13.89 -8.17
C VAL A 54 1.23 -14.18 -6.71
N VAL A 55 2.32 -14.94 -6.55
CA VAL A 55 2.96 -15.25 -5.26
C VAL A 55 4.48 -15.19 -5.43
N HIS A 56 5.17 -14.39 -4.63
CA HIS A 56 6.63 -14.36 -4.58
C HIS A 56 7.13 -14.06 -3.17
N MET A 57 8.32 -14.56 -2.84
CA MET A 57 9.09 -13.99 -1.74
C MET A 57 9.72 -12.70 -2.24
N ASP A 58 9.47 -11.62 -1.53
CA ASP A 58 10.06 -10.32 -1.81
C ASP A 58 10.69 -9.75 -0.54
N PRO A 59 11.77 -8.96 -0.65
CA PRO A 59 12.28 -8.18 0.47
C PRO A 59 11.26 -7.11 0.87
N ILE A 60 11.21 -6.79 2.16
CA ILE A 60 10.36 -5.75 2.73
C ILE A 60 10.55 -4.39 2.03
N GLU A 61 11.77 -4.08 1.62
CA GLU A 61 12.11 -2.85 0.89
C GLU A 61 11.35 -2.71 -0.44
N LYS A 62 10.88 -3.81 -1.04
CA LYS A 62 10.03 -3.77 -2.25
C LYS A 62 8.58 -3.37 -1.94
N LYS A 63 8.15 -3.37 -0.66
CA LYS A 63 6.84 -2.87 -0.19
C LYS A 63 6.92 -1.44 0.36
N PRO A 64 7.89 -0.65 -0.13
CA PRO A 64 8.49 0.51 0.54
C PRO A 64 8.22 0.62 2.05
N LEU A 65 8.69 -0.39 2.81
CA LEU A 65 8.56 -0.44 4.26
C LEU A 65 9.94 -0.44 4.92
N TYR A 66 10.66 0.67 4.82
CA TYR A 66 12.07 0.73 5.19
C TYR A 66 12.30 0.68 6.70
N HIS A 67 11.26 0.92 7.49
CA HIS A 67 11.29 0.93 8.96
C HIS A 67 10.57 -0.27 9.57
N PHE A 68 10.10 -1.24 8.78
CA PHE A 68 9.39 -2.41 9.27
C PHE A 68 10.10 -3.70 8.85
N PHE A 69 10.86 -4.31 9.74
CA PHE A 69 11.68 -5.50 9.49
C PHE A 69 12.65 -5.35 8.29
N PRO A 70 13.48 -4.29 8.25
CA PRO A 70 14.35 -4.03 7.11
C PRO A 70 15.38 -5.17 6.91
N GLY A 71 15.57 -5.57 5.66
CA GLY A 71 16.41 -6.71 5.27
C GLY A 71 15.75 -8.10 5.40
N LYS A 72 14.49 -8.18 5.85
CA LYS A 72 13.76 -9.44 5.93
C LYS A 72 12.91 -9.69 4.68
N GLU A 73 12.61 -10.97 4.46
CA GLU A 73 11.80 -11.46 3.35
C GLU A 73 10.34 -11.70 3.78
N ILE A 74 9.39 -11.28 2.96
CA ILE A 74 7.95 -11.42 3.20
C ILE A 74 7.24 -12.10 2.03
N LEU A 75 6.32 -13.03 2.31
CA LEU A 75 5.54 -13.69 1.28
C LEU A 75 4.54 -12.68 0.69
N SER A 76 4.76 -12.29 -0.54
CA SER A 76 3.95 -11.34 -1.28
C SER A 76 2.89 -12.06 -2.10
N VAL A 77 1.64 -11.67 -1.92
CA VAL A 77 0.48 -12.31 -2.56
C VAL A 77 -0.43 -11.24 -3.16
N GLY A 78 -0.89 -11.47 -4.39
CA GLY A 78 -1.82 -10.58 -5.09
C GLY A 78 -2.95 -11.35 -5.77
N SER A 79 -4.05 -10.64 -6.02
CA SER A 79 -5.18 -11.11 -6.82
C SER A 79 -5.34 -10.21 -8.05
N VAL A 80 -6.55 -10.02 -8.57
CA VAL A 80 -6.84 -9.14 -9.71
C VAL A 80 -7.86 -8.08 -9.37
N GLY A 81 -7.92 -7.05 -10.21
CA GLY A 81 -8.85 -5.94 -10.07
C GLY A 81 -8.33 -4.84 -9.14
N CYS A 82 -9.00 -3.70 -9.17
CA CYS A 82 -8.68 -2.52 -8.38
C CYS A 82 -9.91 -1.61 -8.34
N ASN A 83 -10.15 -0.98 -7.19
CA ASN A 83 -11.20 0.02 -7.06
C ASN A 83 -10.79 1.40 -7.59
N LEU A 84 -9.52 1.63 -7.97
CA LEU A 84 -9.10 2.83 -8.71
C LEU A 84 -8.72 2.49 -10.16
N LYS A 85 -8.83 3.49 -11.04
CA LYS A 85 -8.51 3.45 -12.47
C LYS A 85 -7.30 4.30 -12.82
N CYS A 86 -6.24 4.20 -12.00
CA CYS A 86 -4.99 4.95 -12.17
C CYS A 86 -4.42 4.78 -13.57
N GLN A 87 -4.38 5.86 -14.34
CA GLN A 87 -3.91 5.86 -15.73
C GLN A 87 -2.41 5.53 -15.87
N PHE A 88 -1.63 5.73 -14.81
CA PHE A 88 -0.18 5.49 -14.70
C PHE A 88 0.19 4.20 -13.95
N CYS A 89 -0.77 3.29 -13.70
CA CYS A 89 -0.53 2.11 -12.86
C CYS A 89 0.55 1.20 -13.48
N GLN A 90 1.62 0.92 -12.72
CA GLN A 90 2.69 0.02 -13.16
C GLN A 90 2.27 -1.46 -13.16
N ASN A 91 1.29 -1.84 -12.32
CA ASN A 91 0.75 -3.20 -12.25
C ASN A 91 -0.61 -3.34 -12.97
N TRP A 92 -0.85 -2.53 -14.00
CA TRP A 92 -2.17 -2.41 -14.63
C TRP A 92 -2.70 -3.71 -15.23
N GLU A 93 -1.82 -4.62 -15.69
CA GLU A 93 -2.23 -5.93 -16.23
C GLU A 93 -3.00 -6.76 -15.19
N ILE A 94 -2.62 -6.63 -13.92
CA ILE A 94 -3.27 -7.32 -12.81
C ILE A 94 -4.41 -6.46 -12.24
N SER A 95 -4.17 -5.16 -12.06
CA SER A 95 -5.11 -4.28 -11.36
C SER A 95 -6.31 -3.88 -12.24
N GLN A 96 -6.19 -3.91 -13.57
CA GLN A 96 -7.23 -3.44 -14.50
C GLN A 96 -7.87 -4.54 -15.35
N SER A 97 -7.41 -5.80 -15.27
CA SER A 97 -7.96 -6.93 -16.04
C SER A 97 -9.35 -7.39 -15.59
N GLY A 98 -9.74 -7.13 -14.34
CA GLY A 98 -10.96 -7.67 -13.75
C GLY A 98 -10.87 -9.17 -13.47
N PHE A 99 -12.00 -9.85 -13.27
CA PHE A 99 -11.99 -11.30 -12.99
C PHE A 99 -11.62 -12.13 -14.23
N VAL A 100 -10.64 -13.02 -14.07
CA VAL A 100 -10.16 -13.97 -15.09
C VAL A 100 -10.16 -15.39 -14.52
N ASP A 101 -10.37 -16.41 -15.37
CA ASP A 101 -10.57 -17.79 -14.92
C ASP A 101 -9.27 -18.54 -14.57
N ASN A 102 -8.12 -18.08 -15.06
CA ASN A 102 -6.81 -18.74 -14.91
C ASN A 102 -6.08 -18.43 -13.59
N LEU A 103 -6.78 -17.97 -12.56
CA LEU A 103 -6.20 -17.67 -11.25
C LEU A 103 -5.98 -18.94 -10.44
N THR A 104 -4.87 -18.98 -9.70
CA THR A 104 -4.56 -20.11 -8.82
C THR A 104 -5.47 -20.09 -7.61
N GLN A 105 -6.05 -21.24 -7.25
CA GLN A 105 -6.83 -21.38 -6.04
C GLN A 105 -5.94 -21.79 -4.86
N MET A 106 -5.83 -20.93 -3.83
CA MET A 106 -5.17 -21.26 -2.56
C MET A 106 -6.01 -20.71 -1.41
N ASP A 107 -6.25 -21.55 -0.40
CA ASP A 107 -6.88 -21.10 0.83
C ASP A 107 -5.86 -20.42 1.76
N SER A 108 -6.36 -19.82 2.84
CA SER A 108 -5.55 -19.14 3.84
C SER A 108 -4.51 -20.06 4.48
N GLN A 109 -4.87 -21.32 4.75
CA GLN A 109 -3.96 -22.29 5.36
C GLN A 109 -2.77 -22.57 4.44
N ARG A 110 -2.99 -22.69 3.13
CA ARG A 110 -1.93 -22.92 2.16
C ARG A 110 -0.99 -21.72 2.07
N ILE A 111 -1.51 -20.49 2.06
CA ILE A 111 -0.69 -19.26 2.06
C ILE A 111 0.16 -19.17 3.33
N ILE A 112 -0.43 -19.40 4.49
CA ILE A 112 0.26 -19.39 5.79
C ILE A 112 1.36 -20.46 5.83
N SER A 113 1.04 -21.69 5.42
CA SER A 113 2.00 -22.79 5.40
C SER A 113 3.16 -22.49 4.45
N LEU A 114 2.88 -21.84 3.31
CA LEU A 114 3.90 -21.40 2.37
C LEU A 114 4.83 -20.37 2.99
N ALA A 115 4.28 -19.34 3.67
CA ALA A 115 5.07 -18.33 4.36
C ALA A 115 6.00 -18.95 5.41
N GLN A 116 5.48 -19.84 6.27
CA GLN A 116 6.28 -20.54 7.28
C GLN A 116 7.37 -21.42 6.66
N SER A 117 7.03 -22.19 5.62
CA SER A 117 7.98 -23.10 4.95
C SER A 117 9.15 -22.38 4.27
N GLN A 118 8.97 -21.10 3.91
CA GLN A 118 9.99 -20.27 3.28
C GLN A 118 10.72 -19.35 4.27
N GLY A 119 10.48 -19.50 5.58
CA GLY A 119 11.10 -18.65 6.60
C GLY A 119 10.68 -17.19 6.52
N SER A 120 9.51 -16.91 5.96
CA SER A 120 8.98 -15.56 5.84
C SER A 120 8.57 -14.99 7.19
N ILE A 121 8.77 -13.69 7.39
CA ILE A 121 8.26 -12.99 8.58
C ILE A 121 6.72 -12.86 8.58
N GLY A 122 6.06 -13.04 7.44
CA GLY A 122 4.65 -12.74 7.32
C GLY A 122 4.10 -12.79 5.90
N ILE A 123 2.97 -12.10 5.69
CA ILE A 123 2.26 -12.01 4.41
C ILE A 123 2.07 -10.55 4.04
N ALA A 124 2.48 -10.18 2.83
CA ALA A 124 2.21 -8.88 2.22
C ALA A 124 1.13 -9.02 1.13
N TYR A 125 -0.01 -8.38 1.32
CA TYR A 125 -1.08 -8.30 0.33
C TYR A 125 -0.83 -7.10 -0.59
N THR A 126 -0.50 -7.37 -1.85
CA THR A 126 0.15 -6.40 -2.77
C THR A 126 -0.12 -6.71 -4.24
N TYR A 127 0.61 -6.05 -5.15
CA TYR A 127 0.50 -6.08 -6.62
C TYR A 127 -0.77 -5.43 -7.20
N ASN A 128 -1.93 -5.67 -6.59
CA ASN A 128 -3.18 -4.97 -6.88
C ASN A 128 -3.74 -4.35 -5.59
N GLU A 129 -5.01 -3.89 -5.60
CA GLU A 129 -5.61 -3.30 -4.39
C GLU A 129 -6.05 -4.39 -3.38
N PRO A 130 -5.51 -4.42 -2.16
CA PRO A 130 -5.91 -5.42 -1.17
C PRO A 130 -7.32 -5.22 -0.61
N PHE A 131 -7.83 -4.00 -0.42
CA PHE A 131 -9.13 -3.81 0.25
C PHE A 131 -10.32 -4.38 -0.53
N ILE A 132 -10.23 -4.54 -1.85
CA ILE A 132 -11.28 -5.23 -2.63
C ILE A 132 -11.33 -6.74 -2.36
N TRP A 133 -10.25 -7.29 -1.79
CA TRP A 133 -10.06 -8.68 -1.40
C TRP A 133 -10.33 -8.91 0.10
N TRP A 134 -11.12 -8.02 0.71
CA TRP A 134 -11.33 -7.89 2.14
C TRP A 134 -11.60 -9.21 2.87
N GLU A 135 -12.52 -10.06 2.38
CA GLU A 135 -12.95 -11.27 3.10
C GLU A 135 -11.80 -12.26 3.28
N PHE A 136 -10.97 -12.43 2.25
CA PHE A 136 -9.84 -13.34 2.31
C PHE A 136 -8.71 -12.80 3.17
N ILE A 137 -8.43 -11.50 3.05
CA ILE A 137 -7.41 -10.85 3.87
C ILE A 137 -7.83 -10.88 5.34
N ARG A 138 -9.10 -10.62 5.66
CA ARG A 138 -9.61 -10.69 7.03
C ARG A 138 -9.45 -12.08 7.63
N GLU A 139 -9.81 -13.13 6.88
CA GLU A 139 -9.66 -14.52 7.35
C GLU A 139 -8.17 -14.90 7.50
N THR A 140 -7.36 -14.60 6.48
CA THR A 140 -5.95 -14.99 6.43
C THR A 140 -5.13 -14.25 7.47
N SER A 141 -5.35 -12.94 7.64
CA SER A 141 -4.62 -12.11 8.61
C SER A 141 -4.89 -12.52 10.05
N GLU A 142 -6.13 -12.93 10.38
CA GLU A 142 -6.45 -13.45 11.71
C GLU A 142 -5.72 -14.74 12.01
N LYS A 143 -5.72 -15.68 11.06
CA LYS A 143 -5.04 -16.97 11.20
C LYS A 143 -3.53 -16.79 11.27
N ALA A 144 -2.97 -15.91 10.44
CA ALA A 144 -1.54 -15.59 10.42
C ALA A 144 -1.08 -14.97 11.75
N LYS A 145 -1.86 -14.03 12.30
CA LYS A 145 -1.55 -13.36 13.57
C LYS A 145 -1.53 -14.32 14.76
N LYS A 146 -2.43 -15.32 14.79
CA LYS A 146 -2.42 -16.41 15.81
C LYS A 146 -1.13 -17.25 15.77
N LEU A 147 -0.41 -17.21 14.66
CA LEU A 147 0.86 -17.91 14.44
C LEU A 147 2.06 -16.95 14.47
N HIS A 148 1.88 -15.73 14.97
CA HIS A 148 2.90 -14.68 15.07
C HIS A 148 3.50 -14.22 13.73
N LEU A 149 2.85 -14.53 12.61
CA LEU A 149 3.19 -13.98 11.31
C LEU A 149 2.68 -12.55 11.18
N LYS A 150 3.48 -11.68 10.57
CA LYS A 150 3.10 -10.29 10.30
C LYS A 150 2.16 -10.18 9.11
N ASN A 151 1.28 -9.18 9.12
CA ASN A 151 0.41 -8.85 7.99
C ASN A 151 0.70 -7.43 7.50
N VAL A 152 0.93 -7.31 6.20
CA VAL A 152 1.27 -6.06 5.53
C VAL A 152 0.32 -5.76 4.39
N LEU A 153 -0.16 -4.52 4.27
CA LEU A 153 -0.91 -4.06 3.09
C LEU A 153 -0.08 -3.08 2.27
N VAL A 154 -0.02 -3.27 0.95
CA VAL A 154 0.40 -2.23 0.00
C VAL A 154 -0.84 -1.80 -0.75
N THR A 155 -1.34 -0.60 -0.46
CA THR A 155 -2.70 -0.18 -0.82
C THR A 155 -2.76 1.24 -1.38
N ASN A 156 -3.77 1.51 -2.19
CA ASN A 156 -4.14 2.86 -2.59
C ASN A 156 -4.95 3.62 -1.52
N GLY A 157 -5.32 2.96 -0.41
CA GLY A 157 -6.04 3.56 0.71
C GLY A 157 -7.49 3.93 0.42
N TYR A 158 -8.08 3.46 -0.68
CA TYR A 158 -9.44 3.85 -1.08
C TYR A 158 -10.49 2.89 -0.50
N VAL A 159 -10.77 3.01 0.80
CA VAL A 159 -11.68 2.14 1.56
C VAL A 159 -12.58 2.99 2.46
N ASN A 160 -13.78 2.52 2.81
CA ASN A 160 -14.61 3.21 3.79
C ASN A 160 -14.10 2.94 5.22
N SER A 161 -14.38 3.85 6.15
CA SER A 161 -13.83 3.83 7.51
C SER A 161 -14.20 2.56 8.30
N GLN A 162 -15.44 2.07 8.16
CA GLN A 162 -15.87 0.85 8.86
C GLN A 162 -15.07 -0.40 8.45
N PRO A 163 -15.01 -0.80 7.16
CA PRO A 163 -14.20 -1.96 6.75
C PRO A 163 -12.72 -1.81 7.04
N LEU A 164 -12.18 -0.58 7.05
CA LEU A 164 -10.82 -0.30 7.48
C LEU A 164 -10.65 -0.63 8.98
N LEU A 165 -11.46 -0.02 9.86
CA LEU A 165 -11.36 -0.18 11.31
C LEU A 165 -11.54 -1.63 11.76
N GLU A 166 -12.37 -2.41 11.07
CA GLU A 166 -12.55 -3.84 11.37
C GLU A 166 -11.34 -4.70 10.94
N LEU A 167 -10.53 -4.23 9.99
CA LEU A 167 -9.35 -4.95 9.50
C LEU A 167 -8.06 -4.55 10.25
N LEU A 168 -7.92 -3.27 10.63
CA LEU A 168 -6.71 -2.72 11.28
C LEU A 168 -6.16 -3.56 12.45
N PRO A 169 -6.98 -4.17 13.34
CA PRO A 169 -6.45 -5.01 14.44
C PRO A 169 -5.60 -6.19 14.00
N PHE A 170 -5.69 -6.61 12.73
CA PHE A 170 -4.96 -7.75 12.18
C PHE A 170 -3.78 -7.34 11.28
N ILE A 171 -3.58 -6.03 11.05
CA ILE A 171 -2.55 -5.49 10.17
C ILE A 171 -1.44 -4.86 11.01
N ASP A 172 -0.19 -5.22 10.73
CA ASP A 172 0.98 -4.73 11.46
C ASP A 172 1.60 -3.52 10.76
N ALA A 173 1.59 -3.49 9.43
CA ALA A 173 2.07 -2.35 8.66
C ALA A 173 1.31 -2.11 7.36
N MET A 174 1.31 -0.86 6.89
CA MET A 174 0.76 -0.46 5.60
C MET A 174 1.73 0.45 4.86
N ASN A 175 1.96 0.17 3.58
CA ASN A 175 2.42 1.19 2.66
C ASN A 175 1.21 1.74 1.89
N ILE A 176 0.98 3.05 2.00
CA ILE A 176 -0.19 3.72 1.43
C ILE A 176 0.25 4.65 0.29
N ASP A 177 -0.28 4.40 -0.91
CA ASP A 177 -0.03 5.25 -2.08
C ASP A 177 -0.86 6.54 -2.00
N LEU A 178 -0.27 7.62 -1.46
CA LEU A 178 -0.85 8.96 -1.57
C LEU A 178 -0.47 9.56 -2.92
N LYS A 179 -1.37 9.49 -3.90
CA LYS A 179 -1.05 9.77 -5.32
C LYS A 179 -0.85 11.25 -5.62
N ALA A 180 -1.55 12.14 -4.94
CA ALA A 180 -1.38 13.59 -5.01
C ALA A 180 -2.11 14.23 -3.82
N MET A 181 -1.79 15.49 -3.50
CA MET A 181 -2.65 16.34 -2.65
C MET A 181 -3.57 17.22 -3.51
N ASP A 182 -4.33 16.57 -4.39
CA ASP A 182 -5.17 17.24 -5.38
C ASP A 182 -6.38 16.36 -5.76
N ASP A 183 -7.60 16.80 -5.46
CA ASP A 183 -8.81 16.02 -5.77
C ASP A 183 -9.10 15.95 -7.27
N ASP A 184 -8.73 16.97 -8.05
CA ASP A 184 -8.85 16.95 -9.51
C ASP A 184 -7.94 15.88 -10.12
N PHE A 185 -6.75 15.68 -9.56
CA PHE A 185 -5.87 14.59 -9.95
C PHE A 185 -6.54 13.23 -9.75
N TYR A 186 -7.19 13.01 -8.59
CA TYR A 186 -7.88 11.75 -8.31
C TYR A 186 -9.06 11.52 -9.25
N ARG A 187 -9.88 12.54 -9.50
CA ARG A 187 -11.03 12.43 -10.41
C ARG A 187 -10.58 12.11 -11.83
N ARG A 188 -9.59 12.83 -12.35
CA ARG A 188 -9.14 12.71 -13.76
C ARG A 188 -8.30 11.45 -13.99
N TYR A 189 -7.31 11.21 -13.14
CA TYR A 189 -6.29 10.19 -13.40
C TYR A 189 -6.47 8.91 -12.61
N CYS A 190 -7.23 8.92 -11.50
CA CYS A 190 -7.43 7.73 -10.67
C CYS A 190 -8.88 7.23 -10.68
N GLY A 191 -9.84 8.01 -11.17
CA GLY A 191 -11.26 7.68 -11.14
C GLY A 191 -11.83 7.62 -9.72
N GLY A 192 -11.29 8.38 -8.77
CA GLY A 192 -11.71 8.41 -7.36
C GLY A 192 -11.65 9.83 -6.77
N SER A 193 -11.46 9.93 -5.46
CA SER A 193 -11.32 11.20 -4.72
C SER A 193 -10.19 11.11 -3.69
N LEU A 194 -9.63 12.25 -3.28
CA LEU A 194 -8.51 12.35 -2.35
C LEU A 194 -8.92 12.05 -0.90
N SER A 195 -10.02 12.64 -0.45
CA SER A 195 -10.41 12.66 0.97
C SER A 195 -10.43 11.27 1.64
N PRO A 196 -10.96 10.20 1.02
CA PRO A 196 -10.95 8.87 1.65
C PRO A 196 -9.54 8.29 1.89
N VAL A 197 -8.56 8.66 1.05
CA VAL A 197 -7.17 8.21 1.23
C VAL A 197 -6.54 8.92 2.44
N LEU A 198 -6.80 10.22 2.59
CA LEU A 198 -6.34 10.99 3.75
C LEU A 198 -6.94 10.44 5.05
N GLU A 199 -8.24 10.14 5.04
CA GLU A 199 -8.93 9.52 6.18
C GLU A 199 -8.32 8.16 6.53
N THR A 200 -8.00 7.33 5.53
CA THR A 200 -7.35 6.04 5.74
C THR A 200 -5.98 6.19 6.41
N ILE A 201 -5.17 7.16 5.98
CA ILE A 201 -3.87 7.46 6.58
C ILE A 201 -4.03 7.87 8.06
N GLU A 202 -4.93 8.82 8.33
CA GLU A 202 -5.18 9.31 9.69
C GLU A 202 -5.70 8.22 10.62
N LEU A 203 -6.68 7.42 10.16
CA LEU A 203 -7.25 6.34 10.95
C LEU A 203 -6.23 5.23 11.22
N SER A 204 -5.42 4.86 10.23
CA SER A 204 -4.38 3.84 10.40
C SER A 204 -3.33 4.31 11.42
N TYR A 205 -2.89 5.56 11.33
CA TYR A 205 -1.97 6.17 12.30
C TYR A 205 -2.55 6.22 13.72
N ARG A 206 -3.81 6.68 13.88
CA ARG A 206 -4.49 6.76 15.18
C ARG A 206 -4.65 5.37 15.83
N ASN A 207 -4.84 4.33 15.02
CA ASN A 207 -4.95 2.94 15.47
C ASN A 207 -3.60 2.21 15.60
N LYS A 208 -2.47 2.95 15.56
CA LYS A 208 -1.13 2.43 15.84
C LYS A 208 -0.64 1.36 14.87
N VAL A 209 -1.15 1.36 13.64
CA VAL A 209 -0.55 0.58 12.55
C VAL A 209 0.69 1.33 12.07
N HIS A 210 1.79 0.61 11.83
CA HIS A 210 2.99 1.20 11.23
C HIS A 210 2.67 1.62 9.80
N ILE A 211 2.84 2.90 9.47
CA ILE A 211 2.54 3.40 8.13
C ILE A 211 3.76 4.02 7.49
N GLU A 212 3.95 3.73 6.22
CA GLU A 212 4.86 4.46 5.34
C GLU A 212 4.04 4.91 4.11
N ILE A 213 4.35 6.10 3.60
CA ILE A 213 3.59 6.68 2.50
C ILE A 213 4.46 6.65 1.25
N THR A 214 3.88 6.23 0.13
CA THR A 214 4.53 6.29 -1.19
C THR A 214 3.83 7.30 -2.07
N ASN A 215 4.61 8.15 -2.73
CA ASN A 215 4.15 9.03 -3.79
C ASN A 215 4.96 8.76 -5.06
N LEU A 216 4.28 8.26 -6.10
CA LEU A 216 4.85 8.13 -7.43
C LEU A 216 4.81 9.50 -8.11
N LEU A 217 5.97 10.11 -8.36
CA LEU A 217 6.06 11.39 -9.05
C LEU A 217 5.93 11.14 -10.56
N VAL A 218 4.79 11.53 -11.15
CA VAL A 218 4.45 11.32 -12.56
C VAL A 218 4.68 12.60 -13.35
N THR A 219 5.53 12.51 -14.38
CA THR A 219 5.90 13.62 -15.26
C THR A 219 4.68 14.35 -15.83
N GLY A 220 4.66 15.67 -15.66
CA GLY A 220 3.59 16.58 -16.06
C GLY A 220 2.41 16.71 -15.08
N LEU A 221 2.34 15.90 -14.01
CA LEU A 221 1.15 15.82 -13.16
C LEU A 221 1.37 16.31 -11.72
N ASN A 222 2.08 15.55 -10.88
CA ASN A 222 2.13 15.75 -9.42
C ASN A 222 3.54 16.04 -8.89
N HIS A 223 4.39 16.67 -9.71
CA HIS A 223 5.83 16.75 -9.42
C HIS A 223 6.41 18.18 -9.30
N THR A 224 5.56 19.22 -9.30
CA THR A 224 6.06 20.59 -9.09
C THR A 224 6.40 20.81 -7.61
N PRO A 225 7.25 21.78 -7.27
CA PRO A 225 7.56 22.11 -5.87
C PRO A 225 6.31 22.34 -5.01
N GLU A 226 5.28 22.99 -5.57
CA GLU A 226 4.01 23.24 -4.87
C GLU A 226 3.24 21.94 -4.61
N HIS A 227 3.23 21.01 -5.57
CA HIS A 227 2.61 19.69 -5.38
C HIS A 227 3.29 18.90 -4.29
N ILE A 228 4.62 18.90 -4.29
CA ILE A 228 5.44 18.22 -3.29
C ILE A 228 5.23 18.85 -1.91
N GLN A 229 5.24 20.19 -1.81
CA GLN A 229 5.06 20.88 -0.55
C GLN A 229 3.71 20.55 0.09
N ARG A 230 2.61 20.56 -0.67
CA ARG A 230 1.27 20.18 -0.16
C ARG A 230 1.27 18.75 0.41
N LEU A 231 1.95 17.82 -0.27
CA LEU A 231 2.06 16.44 0.18
C LEU A 231 2.89 16.32 1.46
N VAL A 232 4.05 16.94 1.50
CA VAL A 232 4.93 16.97 2.68
C VAL A 232 4.23 17.59 3.87
N ASP A 233 3.49 18.69 3.66
CA ASP A 233 2.74 19.38 4.72
C ASP A 233 1.67 18.49 5.34
N PHE A 234 0.96 17.72 4.51
CA PHE A 234 -0.01 16.74 5.00
C PHE A 234 0.65 15.60 5.79
N VAL A 235 1.73 15.00 5.26
CA VAL A 235 2.41 13.92 6.00
C VAL A 235 2.94 14.43 7.34
N ALA A 236 3.57 15.61 7.34
CA ALA A 236 4.11 16.22 8.55
C ALA A 236 3.01 16.60 9.56
N SER A 237 1.80 16.95 9.11
CA SER A 237 0.68 17.26 10.01
C SER A 237 0.12 16.01 10.68
N VAL A 238 0.25 14.82 10.07
CA VAL A 238 -0.04 13.55 10.72
C VAL A 238 1.09 13.18 11.67
N SER A 239 2.34 13.12 11.18
CA SER A 239 3.54 13.00 12.00
C SER A 239 4.82 13.16 11.16
N PRO A 240 5.83 13.93 11.63
CA PRO A 240 7.12 14.05 10.95
C PRO A 240 7.97 12.76 11.00
N GLU A 241 7.57 11.78 11.82
CA GLU A 241 8.20 10.46 11.95
C GLU A 241 7.72 9.48 10.86
N ILE A 242 6.62 9.76 10.15
CA ILE A 242 6.13 8.88 9.08
C ILE A 242 7.12 8.91 7.91
N PRO A 243 7.68 7.75 7.51
CA PRO A 243 8.50 7.65 6.31
C PRO A 243 7.72 8.01 5.05
N LEU A 244 8.30 8.91 4.26
CA LEU A 244 7.79 9.26 2.93
C LEU A 244 8.73 8.77 1.84
N HIS A 245 8.19 8.01 0.89
CA HIS A 245 8.90 7.49 -0.27
C HIS A 245 8.46 8.23 -1.52
N PHE A 246 9.41 8.86 -2.23
CA PHE A 246 9.18 9.32 -3.59
C PHE A 246 9.67 8.27 -4.57
N SER A 247 8.77 7.75 -5.39
CA SER A 247 9.11 6.76 -6.41
C SER A 247 9.16 7.38 -7.79
N ARG A 248 10.15 6.97 -8.58
CA ARG A 248 10.29 7.39 -9.97
C ARG A 248 9.25 6.72 -10.85
N TYR A 249 8.50 7.53 -11.58
CA TYR A 249 7.59 7.07 -12.62
C TYR A 249 8.33 6.65 -13.91
N PHE A 250 7.76 5.63 -14.55
CA PHE A 250 8.07 5.17 -15.91
C PHE A 250 6.77 5.02 -16.70
N PRO A 251 6.77 5.27 -18.03
CA PRO A 251 5.60 5.08 -18.89
C PRO A 251 4.93 3.73 -18.65
N ALA A 252 3.62 3.76 -18.39
CA ALA A 252 2.84 2.57 -18.08
C ALA A 252 1.35 2.80 -18.33
N HIS A 253 0.63 1.71 -18.60
CA HIS A 253 -0.81 1.66 -18.82
C HIS A 253 -1.31 2.61 -19.92
N ARG A 254 -1.86 3.78 -19.57
CA ARG A 254 -2.41 4.77 -20.51
C ARG A 254 -1.54 6.01 -20.64
N MET A 255 -0.41 6.06 -19.93
CA MET A 255 0.45 7.23 -19.89
C MET A 255 1.70 6.98 -20.73
N GLU A 256 1.94 7.90 -21.66
CA GLU A 256 3.09 7.89 -22.57
C GLU A 256 4.14 8.96 -22.22
N THR A 257 3.87 9.77 -21.20
CA THR A 257 4.81 10.78 -20.71
C THR A 257 6.13 10.12 -20.32
N PRO A 258 7.29 10.75 -20.58
CA PRO A 258 8.59 10.15 -20.32
C PRO A 258 8.79 9.88 -18.82
N ALA A 259 9.69 8.95 -18.52
CA ALA A 259 10.08 8.64 -17.15
C ALA A 259 10.51 9.92 -16.43
N THR A 260 10.16 10.06 -15.16
CA THR A 260 10.42 11.28 -14.40
C THR A 260 11.92 11.52 -14.27
N ASP A 261 12.33 12.76 -14.52
CA ASP A 261 13.73 13.15 -14.41
C ASP A 261 14.23 12.88 -12.98
N PRO A 262 15.34 12.17 -12.79
CA PRO A 262 15.90 11.95 -11.46
C PRO A 262 16.12 13.23 -10.65
N LYS A 263 16.37 14.39 -11.29
CA LYS A 263 16.48 15.69 -10.60
C LYS A 263 15.20 16.03 -9.82
N VAL A 264 14.03 15.70 -10.36
CA VAL A 264 12.74 15.95 -9.70
C VAL A 264 12.62 15.16 -8.39
N LEU A 265 13.14 13.93 -8.35
CA LEU A 265 13.20 13.14 -7.11
C LEU A 265 14.13 13.78 -6.09
N LEU A 266 15.30 14.26 -6.52
CA LEU A 266 16.26 14.92 -5.63
C LEU A 266 15.70 16.22 -5.05
N ASP A 267 15.01 17.01 -5.87
CA ASP A 267 14.34 18.23 -5.43
C ASP A 267 13.21 17.90 -4.43
N ALA A 268 12.41 16.87 -4.71
CA ALA A 268 11.38 16.40 -3.78
C ALA A 268 11.94 15.92 -2.44
N TYR A 269 13.05 15.17 -2.49
CA TYR A 269 13.79 14.74 -1.30
C TYR A 269 14.22 15.93 -0.45
N ARG A 270 14.83 16.96 -1.05
CA ARG A 270 15.27 18.16 -0.32
C ARG A 270 14.10 18.88 0.35
N ILE A 271 13.03 19.15 -0.40
CA ILE A 271 11.82 19.81 0.11
C ILE A 271 11.23 19.02 1.29
N ALA A 272 11.10 17.70 1.14
CA ALA A 272 10.51 16.87 2.20
C ALA A 272 11.37 16.80 3.47
N ARG A 273 12.70 16.80 3.33
CA ARG A 273 13.63 16.75 4.47
C ARG A 273 13.61 17.99 5.35
N GLU A 274 13.03 19.10 4.89
CA GLU A 274 12.79 20.29 5.70
C GLU A 274 11.75 20.06 6.80
N LYS A 275 10.83 19.09 6.61
CA LYS A 275 9.70 18.84 7.55
C LYS A 275 9.60 17.40 8.03
N LEU A 276 10.16 16.43 7.31
CA LEU A 276 10.08 15.01 7.62
C LEU A 276 11.45 14.44 7.99
N HIS A 277 11.46 13.58 9.01
CA HIS A 277 12.69 12.97 9.52
C HIS A 277 13.21 11.82 8.66
N TYR A 278 12.34 11.19 7.85
CA TYR A 278 12.71 10.06 7.00
C TYR A 278 12.06 10.20 5.63
N VAL A 279 12.91 10.38 4.61
CA VAL A 279 12.50 10.49 3.22
C VAL A 279 13.36 9.55 2.40
N TYR A 280 12.74 8.82 1.48
CA TYR A 280 13.40 7.81 0.67
C TYR A 280 13.10 7.98 -0.81
N LEU A 281 14.02 7.53 -1.65
CA LEU A 281 13.90 7.57 -3.10
C LEU A 281 13.83 6.14 -3.65
N GLY A 282 12.70 5.81 -4.26
CA GLY A 282 12.42 4.53 -4.89
C GLY A 282 12.57 4.59 -6.41
N ASN A 283 12.88 3.45 -7.03
CA ASN A 283 13.14 3.33 -8.47
C ASN A 283 14.18 4.36 -8.99
N TYR A 284 15.15 4.67 -8.14
CA TYR A 284 16.21 5.64 -8.37
C TYR A 284 17.56 4.94 -8.26
N SER A 285 18.42 5.16 -9.26
CA SER A 285 19.74 4.49 -9.36
C SER A 285 20.87 5.23 -8.65
N GLY A 286 20.61 6.39 -8.06
CA GLY A 286 21.60 7.11 -7.25
C GLY A 286 21.63 6.63 -5.79
N THR A 287 22.54 7.22 -5.01
CA THR A 287 22.82 6.83 -3.62
C THR A 287 22.02 7.63 -2.59
N GLU A 288 21.47 8.77 -2.98
CA GLU A 288 20.66 9.63 -2.11
C GLU A 288 19.30 8.98 -1.80
N GLY A 289 18.80 9.17 -0.57
CA GLY A 289 17.49 8.67 -0.15
C GLY A 289 17.36 7.14 -0.04
N GLN A 290 18.47 6.39 0.06
CA GLN A 290 18.46 4.93 0.23
C GLN A 290 18.58 4.49 1.70
N ASN A 291 19.39 5.23 2.47
CA ASN A 291 19.80 4.88 3.82
C ASN A 291 18.98 5.63 4.87
N SER A 292 18.85 5.04 6.05
CA SER A 292 18.20 5.67 7.20
C SER A 292 19.28 6.28 8.10
N TYR A 293 19.10 7.56 8.45
CA TYR A 293 20.03 8.32 9.30
C TYR A 293 19.31 8.78 10.57
N CYS A 294 20.08 8.97 11.64
CA CYS A 294 19.56 9.54 12.88
C CYS A 294 19.04 10.97 12.61
N SER A 295 17.79 11.24 12.99
CA SER A 295 17.13 12.55 12.80
C SER A 295 17.83 13.70 13.53
N HIS A 296 18.59 13.41 14.59
CA HIS A 296 19.29 14.42 15.38
C HIS A 296 20.77 14.58 15.00
N CYS A 297 21.57 13.51 15.05
CA CYS A 297 23.02 13.62 14.82
C CYS A 297 23.49 13.23 13.41
N GLY A 298 22.59 12.79 12.52
CA GLY A 298 22.90 12.47 11.13
C GLY A 298 23.72 11.20 10.90
N ARG A 299 24.06 10.42 11.95
CA ARG A 299 24.79 9.16 11.77
C ARG A 299 23.96 8.12 11.01
N PRO A 300 24.58 7.30 10.15
CA PRO A 300 23.87 6.22 9.45
C PRO A 300 23.41 5.16 10.46
N LEU A 301 22.12 4.87 10.46
CA LEU A 301 21.53 3.83 11.32
C LEU A 301 21.39 2.53 10.54
N ILE A 302 20.83 2.62 9.33
CA ILE A 302 20.62 1.50 8.41
C ILE A 302 21.14 1.90 7.04
N THR A 303 22.04 1.10 6.49
CA THR A 303 22.53 1.26 5.12
C THR A 303 21.98 0.18 4.20
N ARG A 304 21.71 0.55 2.95
CA ARG A 304 21.14 -0.32 1.93
C ARG A 304 21.98 -0.27 0.67
N THR A 305 22.19 -1.42 0.04
CA THR A 305 22.81 -1.53 -1.29
C THR A 305 22.01 -2.56 -2.09
N GLY A 306 21.13 -2.08 -2.97
CA GLY A 306 20.05 -2.91 -3.49
C GLY A 306 19.15 -3.40 -2.35
N TYR A 307 18.91 -4.70 -2.28
CA TYR A 307 18.12 -5.34 -1.22
C TYR A 307 18.96 -5.89 -0.05
N ARG A 308 20.24 -5.53 0.02
CA ARG A 308 21.09 -5.87 1.18
C ARG A 308 21.03 -4.74 2.19
N THR A 309 20.69 -5.08 3.43
CA THR A 309 20.51 -4.15 4.53
C THR A 309 21.52 -4.44 5.64
N SER A 310 22.16 -3.40 6.16
CA SER A 310 23.12 -3.48 7.26
C SER A 310 22.81 -2.45 8.34
N PHE A 311 22.96 -2.83 9.61
CA PHE A 311 22.80 -1.96 10.77
C PHE A 311 24.18 -1.54 11.30
N SER A 312 24.35 -0.25 11.61
CA SER A 312 25.67 0.27 12.00
C SER A 312 25.69 0.93 13.38
N HIS A 313 24.72 1.80 13.68
CA HIS A 313 24.74 2.66 14.88
C HIS A 313 23.41 2.67 15.63
N LEU A 314 22.75 1.51 15.66
CA LEU A 314 21.43 1.33 16.25
C LEU A 314 21.48 0.25 17.33
N GLU A 315 20.96 0.56 18.51
CA GLU A 315 20.82 -0.39 19.62
C GLU A 315 19.45 -0.22 20.27
N LYS A 316 18.67 -1.32 20.33
CA LYS A 316 17.31 -1.34 20.91
C LYS A 316 16.44 -0.18 20.39
N GLY A 317 16.45 0.07 19.08
CA GLY A 317 15.68 1.15 18.44
C GLY A 317 16.20 2.57 18.71
N HIS A 318 17.39 2.75 19.27
CA HIS A 318 17.97 4.07 19.56
C HIS A 318 19.32 4.27 18.87
N CYS A 319 19.61 5.51 18.48
CA CYS A 319 20.92 5.86 17.96
C CYS A 319 21.99 5.73 19.05
N GLN A 320 22.99 4.87 18.84
CA GLN A 320 24.08 4.65 19.80
C GLN A 320 24.91 5.90 20.11
N ASN A 321 24.89 6.91 19.23
CA ASN A 321 25.68 8.13 19.40
C ASN A 321 25.03 9.20 20.28
N CYS A 322 23.71 9.38 20.15
CA CYS A 322 23.02 10.50 20.80
C CYS A 322 21.74 10.10 21.52
N GLY A 323 21.38 8.81 21.51
CA GLY A 323 20.21 8.29 22.20
C GLY A 323 18.87 8.63 21.54
N THR A 324 18.85 9.33 20.40
CA THR A 324 17.59 9.64 19.70
C THR A 324 16.87 8.36 19.28
N PRO A 325 15.58 8.19 19.60
CA PRO A 325 14.77 7.08 19.13
C PRO A 325 14.69 7.07 17.59
N PHE A 326 14.70 5.89 17.02
CA PHE A 326 14.46 5.65 15.60
C PHE A 326 13.19 4.80 15.49
N PRO A 327 12.17 5.20 14.70
CA PRO A 327 10.88 4.51 14.63
C PRO A 327 10.98 3.20 13.82
N LEU A 328 11.82 2.28 14.29
CA LEU A 328 12.01 0.95 13.76
C LEU A 328 11.03 -0.03 14.40
N ILE A 329 10.38 -0.83 13.58
CA ILE A 329 9.69 -2.04 13.98
C ILE A 329 10.56 -3.23 13.56
N ASP A 330 11.05 -3.98 14.53
CA ASP A 330 11.82 -5.21 14.35
C ASP A 330 11.32 -6.33 15.29
N GLU A 331 12.15 -7.37 15.50
CA GLU A 331 11.78 -8.63 16.18
C GLU A 331 11.19 -8.48 17.60
#